data_AF-A0A9D6YIJ6-F1
#
_entry.id   AF-A0A9D6YIJ6-F1
#
_cell.length_a   1.000
_cell.length_b   1.000
_cell.length_c   1.000
_cell.angle_alpha   90.00
_cell.angle_beta   90.00
_cell.angle_gamma   90.00
#
_symmetry.space_group_name_H-M   'P 1'
#
loop_
_entity.id
_entity.type
_entity.pdbx_description
1 polymer ?
#
loop_
_entity_poly.entity_id
_entity_poly.type
_entity_poly.pdbx_seq_one_letter_code
_entity_poly.pdbx_strand_id
1 'polypeptide(L)'
;MLLNYREKSLLRRANWQPELAAMGITEEAVIEVIAREVAEKGEALISCYHFRTPSGEPGSILVCHHLGRGAISFGTNTRWGHWDETYEILTLEESGEKFNFDGKPVYEGDEGSCSLGNF
;
A
#
# COMPACT_ATOMS: atom_id res chain seq x y z
N MET A 1 8.09 -1.95 10.51
CA MET A 1 8.86 -3.17 10.17
C MET A 1 7.94 -4.05 9.36
N LEU A 2 8.27 -4.28 8.10
CA LEU A 2 7.54 -5.19 7.23
C LEU A 2 7.45 -6.59 7.85
N LEU A 3 6.24 -7.15 7.86
CA LEU A 3 5.92 -8.47 8.38
C LEU A 3 5.75 -9.47 7.24
N ASN A 4 4.96 -9.09 6.25
CA ASN A 4 4.76 -9.84 5.01
C ASN A 4 4.29 -8.87 3.92
N TYR A 5 4.41 -9.31 2.68
CA TYR A 5 3.96 -8.53 1.54
C TYR A 5 3.47 -9.44 0.42
N ARG A 6 2.66 -8.88 -0.45
CA ARG A 6 2.20 -9.50 -1.69
C ARG A 6 2.20 -8.44 -2.77
N GLU A 7 3.10 -8.57 -3.72
CA GLU A 7 3.26 -7.59 -4.78
C GLU A 7 2.51 -7.98 -6.04
N LYS A 8 1.96 -6.98 -6.74
CA LYS A 8 1.46 -7.05 -8.12
C LYS A 8 0.54 -8.24 -8.35
N SER A 9 -0.37 -8.47 -7.40
CA SER A 9 -1.41 -9.48 -7.51
C SER A 9 -2.52 -8.97 -8.42
N LEU A 10 -2.74 -9.69 -9.52
CA LEU A 10 -3.79 -9.37 -10.47
C LEU A 10 -5.13 -9.91 -9.98
N LEU A 11 -6.00 -9.01 -9.55
CA LEU A 11 -7.36 -9.32 -9.15
C LEU A 11 -8.29 -9.25 -10.35
N ARG A 12 -9.10 -10.27 -10.57
CA ARG A 12 -10.09 -10.31 -11.68
C ARG A 12 -11.50 -10.36 -11.14
N ARG A 13 -12.48 -10.00 -11.96
CA ARG A 13 -13.92 -10.06 -11.61
C ARG A 13 -14.36 -11.36 -10.94
N ALA A 14 -13.79 -12.50 -11.34
CA ALA A 14 -14.17 -13.80 -10.82
C ALA A 14 -13.65 -14.11 -9.39
N ASN A 15 -12.56 -13.48 -8.94
CA ASN A 15 -11.84 -13.89 -7.73
C ASN A 15 -11.32 -12.73 -6.87
N TRP A 16 -11.64 -11.48 -7.18
CA TRP A 16 -11.07 -10.34 -6.46
C TRP A 16 -11.41 -10.35 -4.96
N GLN A 17 -12.63 -10.71 -4.56
CA GLN A 17 -13.03 -10.77 -3.14
C GLN A 17 -12.22 -11.80 -2.33
N PRO A 18 -12.17 -13.09 -2.70
CA PRO A 18 -11.40 -14.06 -1.93
C PRO A 18 -9.90 -13.77 -1.92
N GLU A 19 -9.35 -13.20 -3.01
CA GLU A 19 -7.93 -12.80 -3.06
C GLU A 19 -7.61 -11.61 -2.14
N LEU A 20 -8.49 -10.60 -2.06
CA LEU A 20 -8.34 -9.50 -1.10
C LEU A 20 -8.39 -10.00 0.35
N ALA A 21 -9.35 -10.88 0.65
CA ALA A 21 -9.47 -11.48 1.98
C ALA A 21 -8.23 -12.33 2.32
N ALA A 22 -7.67 -13.07 1.35
CA ALA A 22 -6.43 -13.82 1.52
C ALA A 22 -5.21 -12.92 1.74
N MET A 23 -5.25 -11.68 1.25
CA MET A 23 -4.29 -10.63 1.58
C MET A 23 -4.58 -9.95 2.92
N GLY A 24 -5.56 -10.40 3.71
CA GLY A 24 -5.86 -9.82 5.02
C GLY A 24 -6.53 -8.45 4.98
N ILE A 25 -7.02 -8.00 3.82
CA ILE A 25 -7.67 -6.70 3.65
C ILE A 25 -9.14 -6.85 4.05
N THR A 26 -9.56 -6.10 5.07
CA THR A 26 -10.92 -6.18 5.61
C THR A 26 -11.62 -4.82 5.69
N GLU A 27 -10.90 -3.75 5.36
CA GLU A 27 -11.36 -2.38 5.44
C GLU A 27 -12.35 -2.08 4.31
N GLU A 28 -13.61 -1.83 4.66
CA GLU A 28 -14.70 -1.61 3.70
C GLU A 28 -14.39 -0.51 2.68
N ALA A 29 -13.86 0.63 3.14
CA ALA A 29 -13.48 1.75 2.27
C ALA A 29 -12.42 1.37 1.21
N VAL A 30 -11.50 0.45 1.54
CA VAL A 30 -10.49 -0.06 0.61
C VAL A 30 -11.12 -1.04 -0.37
N ILE A 31 -11.94 -1.95 0.15
CA ILE A 31 -12.68 -2.95 -0.65
C ILE A 31 -13.56 -2.26 -1.70
N GLU A 32 -14.27 -1.19 -1.35
CA GLU A 32 -15.14 -0.45 -2.28
C GLU A 32 -14.37 0.15 -3.46
N VAL A 33 -13.19 0.74 -3.22
CA VAL A 33 -12.37 1.32 -4.29
C VAL A 33 -11.87 0.24 -5.24
N ILE A 34 -11.39 -0.89 -4.70
CA ILE A 34 -10.90 -2.01 -5.53
C ILE A 34 -12.06 -2.65 -6.29
N ALA A 35 -13.23 -2.80 -5.65
CA ALA A 35 -14.43 -3.31 -6.28
C ALA A 35 -14.81 -2.48 -7.51
N ARG A 36 -14.76 -1.14 -7.38
CA ARG A 36 -15.02 -0.21 -8.49
C ARG A 36 -13.99 -0.38 -9.61
N GLU A 37 -12.69 -0.43 -9.31
CA GLU A 37 -11.66 -0.64 -10.34
C GLU A 37 -11.86 -1.96 -11.10
N VAL A 38 -12.12 -3.06 -10.39
CA VAL A 38 -12.38 -4.37 -11.01
C VAL A 38 -13.68 -4.34 -11.82
N ALA A 39 -14.71 -3.62 -11.37
CA ALA A 39 -15.95 -3.45 -12.10
C ALA A 39 -15.75 -2.67 -13.40
N GLU A 40 -15.00 -1.56 -13.37
CA GLU A 40 -14.78 -0.67 -14.52
C GLU A 40 -13.79 -1.27 -15.53
N LYS A 41 -12.65 -1.80 -15.07
CA LYS A 41 -11.56 -2.26 -15.95
C LYS A 41 -11.54 -3.77 -16.17
N GLY A 42 -12.30 -4.53 -15.39
CA GLY A 42 -12.29 -6.00 -15.40
C GLY A 42 -11.21 -6.62 -14.51
N GLU A 43 -10.21 -5.83 -14.11
CA GLU A 43 -9.10 -6.24 -13.27
C GLU A 43 -8.47 -5.08 -12.50
N ALA A 44 -7.80 -5.40 -11.39
CA ALA A 44 -7.02 -4.46 -10.60
C ALA A 44 -5.68 -5.10 -10.21
N LEU A 45 -4.57 -4.40 -10.48
CA LEU A 45 -3.25 -4.83 -10.03
C LEU A 45 -2.98 -4.23 -8.65
N ILE A 46 -2.89 -5.09 -7.64
CA ILE A 46 -2.80 -4.69 -6.23
C ILE A 46 -1.49 -5.18 -5.61
N SER A 47 -0.83 -4.33 -4.83
CA SER A 47 0.17 -4.74 -3.85
C SER A 47 -0.33 -4.49 -2.43
N CYS A 48 0.04 -5.35 -1.50
CA CYS A 48 -0.26 -5.20 -0.08
C CYS A 48 1.00 -5.44 0.74
N TYR A 49 1.31 -4.53 1.66
CA TYR A 49 2.46 -4.55 2.55
C TYR A 49 1.94 -4.47 3.98
N HIS A 50 2.09 -5.53 4.77
CA HIS A 50 1.77 -5.46 6.20
C HIS A 50 3.02 -5.18 6.99
N PHE A 51 2.92 -4.27 7.94
CA PHE A 51 4.01 -3.90 8.82
C PHE A 51 3.52 -3.80 10.27
N ARG A 52 4.48 -3.79 11.18
CA ARG A 52 4.28 -3.39 12.57
C ARG A 52 4.78 -1.97 12.76
N THR A 53 3.94 -1.12 13.35
CA THR A 53 4.33 0.24 13.76
C THR A 53 5.29 0.18 14.96
N PRO A 54 6.02 1.27 15.27
CA PRO A 54 6.80 1.35 16.50
C PRO A 54 5.98 1.15 17.78
N SER A 55 4.68 1.51 17.77
CA SER A 55 3.75 1.26 18.89
C SER A 55 3.39 -0.22 19.07
N GLY A 56 3.72 -1.07 18.09
CA GLY A 56 3.41 -2.49 18.09
C GLY A 56 2.08 -2.85 17.41
N GLU A 57 1.33 -1.85 16.95
CA GLU A 57 0.07 -2.03 16.24
C GLU A 57 0.31 -2.55 14.80
N PRO A 58 -0.60 -3.39 14.28
CA PRO A 58 -0.55 -3.79 12.89
C PRO A 58 -0.93 -2.60 12.00
N GLY A 59 -0.20 -2.44 10.92
CA GLY A 59 -0.56 -1.54 9.84
C GLY A 59 -0.37 -2.19 8.48
N SER A 60 -0.97 -1.59 7.48
CA SER A 60 -0.89 -2.06 6.09
C SER A 60 -0.80 -0.89 5.13
N ILE A 61 -0.08 -1.09 4.03
CA ILE A 61 -0.18 -0.26 2.83
C ILE A 61 -0.74 -1.13 1.74
N LEU A 62 -1.84 -0.68 1.14
CA LEU A 62 -2.38 -1.24 -0.08
C LEU A 62 -2.13 -0.28 -1.24
N VAL A 63 -1.70 -0.79 -2.38
CA VAL A 63 -1.44 -0.02 -3.58
C VAL A 63 -2.28 -0.58 -4.71
N CYS A 64 -3.02 0.29 -5.40
CA CYS A 64 -3.61 -0.01 -6.70
C CYS A 64 -2.79 0.63 -7.81
N HIS A 65 -1.96 -0.19 -8.46
CA HIS A 65 -1.00 0.28 -9.48
C HIS A 65 -1.71 0.90 -10.70
N HIS A 66 -2.90 0.42 -11.06
CA HIS A 66 -3.69 0.99 -12.15
C HIS A 66 -4.18 2.41 -11.88
N LEU A 67 -4.20 2.83 -10.61
CA LEU A 67 -4.61 4.16 -10.19
C LEU A 67 -3.42 5.06 -9.83
N GLY A 68 -2.22 4.50 -9.62
CA GLY A 68 -1.13 5.24 -8.98
C GLY A 68 -1.50 5.74 -7.59
N ARG A 69 -2.38 5.02 -6.88
CA ARG A 69 -2.88 5.39 -5.55
C ARG A 69 -2.72 4.24 -4.57
N GLY A 70 -2.53 4.59 -3.31
CA GLY A 70 -2.53 3.62 -2.22
C GLY A 70 -3.27 4.12 -1.00
N ALA A 71 -3.61 3.19 -0.12
CA ALA A 71 -4.17 3.43 1.19
C ALA A 71 -3.19 2.91 2.24
N ILE A 72 -2.96 3.69 3.29
CA ILE A 72 -2.27 3.22 4.50
C ILE A 72 -3.28 3.11 5.63
N SER A 73 -3.22 2.00 6.35
CA SER A 73 -4.06 1.75 7.51
C SER A 73 -3.19 1.54 8.75
N PHE A 74 -3.53 2.25 9.82
CA PHE A 74 -3.02 2.03 11.16
C PHE A 74 -4.20 1.63 12.05
N GLY A 75 -4.35 0.33 12.33
CA GLY A 75 -5.58 -0.18 12.96
C GLY A 75 -6.82 0.17 12.12
N THR A 76 -7.76 0.92 12.69
CA THR A 76 -9.01 1.33 12.01
C THR A 76 -8.89 2.64 11.21
N ASN A 77 -7.75 3.34 11.30
CA ASN A 77 -7.57 4.62 10.61
C ASN A 77 -6.93 4.40 9.23
N THR A 78 -7.73 4.54 8.17
CA THR A 78 -7.29 4.41 6.77
C THR A 78 -7.15 5.80 6.14
N ARG A 79 -6.01 6.07 5.49
CA ARG A 79 -5.73 7.32 4.77
C ARG A 79 -5.23 7.02 3.36
N TRP A 80 -5.62 7.86 2.41
CA TRP A 80 -5.26 7.69 0.99
C TRP A 80 -4.12 8.61 0.56
N GLY A 81 -3.37 8.14 -0.42
CA GLY A 81 -2.23 8.85 -0.97
C GLY A 81 -1.94 8.51 -2.42
N HIS A 82 -1.09 9.33 -3.03
CA HIS A 82 -0.47 9.03 -4.32
C HIS A 82 0.70 8.06 -4.11
N TRP A 83 0.75 7.01 -4.92
CA TRP A 83 1.84 6.04 -4.91
C TRP A 83 2.85 6.36 -6.00
N ASP A 84 4.11 6.56 -5.61
CA ASP A 84 5.24 6.67 -6.53
C ASP A 84 5.89 5.30 -6.71
N GLU A 85 5.72 4.70 -7.89
CA GLU A 85 6.29 3.40 -8.26
C GLU A 85 7.82 3.40 -8.31
N THR A 86 8.44 4.55 -8.55
CA THR A 86 9.90 4.65 -8.73
C THR A 86 10.62 4.52 -7.40
N TYR A 87 10.03 5.13 -6.37
CA TYR A 87 10.63 5.20 -5.03
C TYR A 87 9.90 4.32 -4.01
N GLU A 88 8.78 3.71 -4.40
CA GLU A 88 7.90 2.93 -3.52
C GLU A 88 7.44 3.74 -2.30
N ILE A 89 7.02 4.97 -2.57
CA ILE A 89 6.60 5.96 -1.57
C ILE A 89 5.11 6.29 -1.76
N LEU A 90 4.35 6.17 -0.68
CA LEU A 90 3.00 6.68 -0.56
C LEU A 90 3.02 8.11 0.01
N THR A 91 2.52 9.09 -0.72
CA THR A 91 2.36 10.47 -0.25
C THR A 91 0.89 10.76 0.06
N LEU A 92 0.55 11.03 1.32
CA LEU A 92 -0.84 11.23 1.75
C LEU A 92 -1.43 12.52 1.17
N GLU A 93 -2.64 12.42 0.62
CA GLU A 93 -3.31 13.52 -0.09
C GLU A 93 -3.63 14.71 0.83
N GLU A 94 -3.94 14.45 2.10
CA GLU A 94 -4.37 15.48 3.05
C GLU A 94 -3.21 16.23 3.71
N SER A 95 -2.13 15.50 4.06
CA SER A 95 -1.03 16.05 4.87
C SER A 95 0.27 16.20 4.10
N GLY A 96 0.41 15.55 2.93
CA GLY A 96 1.69 15.46 2.22
C GLY A 96 2.73 14.55 2.88
N GLU A 97 2.36 13.86 3.98
CA GLU A 97 3.26 12.92 4.64
C GLU A 97 3.63 11.77 3.71
N LYS A 98 4.92 11.42 3.68
CA LYS A 98 5.46 10.36 2.82
C LYS A 98 5.74 9.12 3.66
N PHE A 99 5.33 7.96 3.18
CA PHE A 99 5.58 6.66 3.82
C PHE A 99 6.19 5.69 2.81
N ASN A 100 7.21 4.94 3.20
CA ASN A 100 7.70 3.82 2.40
C ASN A 100 6.85 2.55 2.62
N PHE A 101 7.08 1.49 1.84
CA PHE A 101 6.40 0.19 1.97
C PHE A 101 6.51 -0.44 3.38
N ASP A 102 7.49 0.00 4.17
CA ASP A 102 7.80 -0.45 5.51
C ASP A 102 6.91 0.22 6.60
N GLY A 103 6.04 1.14 6.15
CA GLY A 103 5.17 1.98 6.97
C GLY A 103 5.90 3.08 7.73
N LYS A 104 7.14 3.41 7.34
CA LYS A 104 7.95 4.43 8.00
C LYS A 104 7.81 5.77 7.31
N PRO A 105 7.74 6.88 8.07
CA PRO A 105 7.74 8.22 7.48
C PRO A 105 9.07 8.45 6.75
N VAL A 106 9.00 9.09 5.60
CA VAL A 106 10.15 9.53 4.79
C VAL A 106 10.23 11.04 4.88
N TYR A 107 11.35 11.56 5.41
CA TYR A 107 11.58 12.99 5.52
C TYR A 107 12.48 13.46 4.36
N GLU A 108 12.26 14.68 3.86
CA GLU A 108 13.18 15.29 2.90
C GLU A 108 14.55 15.46 3.56
N GLY A 109 15.53 14.68 3.06
CA GLY A 109 16.86 14.53 3.68
C GLY A 109 17.27 13.07 3.96
N ASP A 110 16.34 12.11 3.91
CA ASP A 110 16.64 10.66 4.01
C ASP A 110 17.14 10.05 2.68
N GLU A 111 17.40 10.87 1.65
CA GLU A 111 18.14 10.50 0.43
C GLU A 111 19.64 10.25 0.71
N GLY A 112 19.95 9.52 1.79
CA GLY A 112 21.25 9.53 2.43
C GLY A 112 21.66 8.21 3.06
N SER A 113 21.40 7.07 2.41
CA SER A 113 22.36 5.94 2.38
C SER A 113 21.97 4.90 1.33
N CYS A 114 22.12 5.25 0.06
CA CYS A 114 22.66 4.29 -0.89
C CYS A 114 24.14 4.06 -0.55
N SER A 115 24.43 3.27 0.48
CA SER A 115 25.71 2.56 0.54
C SER A 115 25.54 1.25 -0.22
N LEU A 116 25.39 1.37 -1.55
CA LEU A 116 25.78 0.27 -2.43
C LEU A 116 27.25 0.00 -2.15
N GLY A 117 27.55 -1.25 -1.82
CA GLY A 117 28.91 -1.70 -1.59
C GLY A 117 29.82 -1.32 -2.76
N ASN A 118 30.93 -0.70 -2.42
CA ASN A 118 32.17 -0.77 -3.18
C ASN A 118 33.31 -0.30 -2.26
N PHE A 119 33.96 -1.26 -1.59
CA PHE A 119 35.38 -1.62 -1.74
C PHE A 119 35.68 -2.82 -0.82
#